data_AF-A0A399Q061-F1
#
_entry.id   AF-A0A399Q061-F1
#
_cell.length_a   1.000
_cell.length_b   1.000
_cell.length_c   1.000
_cell.angle_alpha   90.00
_cell.angle_beta   90.00
_cell.angle_gamma   90.00
#
_symmetry.space_group_name_H-M   'P 1'
#
loop_
_entity.id
_entity.type
_entity.pdbx_description
1 polymer ?
#
loop_
_entity_poly.entity_id
_entity_poly.type
_entity_poly.pdbx_seq_one_letter_code
_entity_poly.pdbx_strand_id
1 'polypeptide(L)'
;DGAAAEPEPVADAASQAAALAAADEVMRTYAQPGITEAEWEQQMTPLLSQQGAVAFVPTIPSKLTAHAVTGTGTVMPAPTAYALIVRVPTDDGDYDVALIRSSTTAPWLADEIQAVRDK
;
A
#
# COMPACT_ATOMS: atom_id res chain seq x y z
N ASP A 1 -9.00 38.64 -5.31
CA ASP A 1 -8.71 37.95 -4.05
C ASP A 1 -8.15 36.58 -4.41
N GLY A 2 -6.82 36.42 -4.33
CA GLY A 2 -6.14 35.21 -4.74
C GLY A 2 -5.67 34.49 -3.49
N ALA A 3 -6.51 33.61 -2.94
CA ALA A 3 -6.09 32.71 -1.88
C ALA A 3 -5.06 31.74 -2.48
N ALA A 4 -3.78 32.02 -2.26
CA ALA A 4 -2.74 31.03 -2.48
C ALA A 4 -3.00 29.91 -1.47
N ALA A 5 -3.42 28.74 -1.97
CA ALA A 5 -3.50 27.56 -1.13
C ALA A 5 -2.11 27.32 -0.51
N GLU A 6 -2.04 27.20 0.81
CA GLU A 6 -0.83 26.71 1.47
C GLU A 6 -0.44 25.37 0.84
N PRO A 7 0.83 25.16 0.49
CA PRO A 7 1.26 23.89 -0.09
C PRO A 7 0.89 22.76 0.87
N GLU A 8 0.30 21.70 0.33
CA GLU A 8 -0.04 20.53 1.14
C GLU A 8 1.22 20.05 1.87
N PRO A 9 1.11 19.68 3.16
CA PRO A 9 2.25 19.17 3.89
C PRO A 9 2.79 17.94 3.16
N VAL A 10 4.09 17.94 2.87
CA VAL A 10 4.79 16.86 2.17
C VAL A 10 5.25 15.82 3.19
N ALA A 11 5.23 14.53 2.83
CA ALA A 11 5.82 13.50 3.68
C ALA A 11 7.35 13.70 3.77
N ASP A 12 7.86 13.90 4.99
CA ASP A 12 9.29 13.94 5.25
C ASP A 12 9.94 12.55 5.15
N ALA A 13 11.27 12.50 5.25
CA ALA A 13 12.03 11.26 5.09
C ALA A 13 11.65 10.16 6.10
N ALA A 14 11.33 10.52 7.35
CA ALA A 14 10.91 9.53 8.35
C ALA A 14 9.51 8.99 8.03
N SER A 15 8.60 9.88 7.61
CA SER A 15 7.27 9.50 7.14
C SER A 15 7.31 8.58 5.91
N GLN A 16 8.21 8.85 4.97
CA GLN A 16 8.43 8.00 3.78
C GLN A 16 9.02 6.64 4.15
N ALA A 17 9.99 6.59 5.08
CA ALA A 17 10.54 5.33 5.57
C ALA A 17 9.48 4.46 6.27
N ALA A 18 8.60 5.08 7.07
CA ALA A 18 7.47 4.37 7.68
C ALA A 18 6.49 3.83 6.64
N ALA A 19 6.24 4.57 5.56
CA ALA A 19 5.38 4.13 4.48
C ALA A 19 6.00 2.98 3.66
N LEU A 20 7.31 3.00 3.43
CA LEU A 20 8.03 1.87 2.81
C LEU A 20 7.88 0.59 3.63
N ALA A 21 8.03 0.68 4.96
CA ALA A 21 7.83 -0.46 5.85
C ALA A 21 6.38 -0.97 5.82
N ALA A 22 5.39 -0.07 5.82
CA ALA A 22 3.98 -0.44 5.73
C ALA A 22 3.64 -1.12 4.40
N ALA A 23 4.11 -0.58 3.27
CA ALA A 23 3.89 -1.19 1.95
C ALA A 23 4.53 -2.58 1.83
N ASP A 24 5.73 -2.75 2.41
CA ASP A 24 6.45 -4.02 2.45
C ASP A 24 5.69 -5.08 3.28
N GLU A 25 5.15 -4.70 4.45
CA GLU A 25 4.29 -5.57 5.27
C GLU A 25 2.99 -5.94 4.55
N VAL A 26 2.33 -4.94 3.93
CA VAL A 26 1.12 -5.15 3.11
C VAL A 26 1.39 -6.14 2.00
N MET A 27 2.45 -5.95 1.21
CA MET A 27 2.71 -6.81 0.05
C MET A 27 3.15 -8.22 0.43
N ARG A 28 3.87 -8.40 1.55
CA ARG A 28 4.18 -9.75 2.04
C ARG A 28 2.97 -10.48 2.58
N THR A 29 1.99 -9.77 3.11
CA THR A 29 0.71 -10.36 3.54
C THR A 29 -0.20 -10.63 2.34
N TYR A 30 -0.24 -9.72 1.37
CA TYR A 30 -0.98 -9.84 0.13
C TYR A 30 -0.51 -11.06 -0.68
N ALA A 31 0.79 -11.17 -0.93
CA ALA A 31 1.41 -12.21 -1.76
C ALA A 31 1.63 -13.54 -1.02
N GLN A 32 0.67 -13.99 -0.21
CA GLN A 32 0.73 -15.29 0.48
C GLN A 32 -0.09 -16.36 -0.25
N PRO A 33 0.53 -17.18 -1.12
CA PRO A 33 -0.16 -18.31 -1.73
C PRO A 33 -0.44 -19.39 -0.67
N GLY A 34 -1.58 -20.07 -0.79
CA GLY A 34 -1.85 -21.31 -0.07
C GLY A 34 -2.49 -21.15 1.32
N ILE A 35 -2.87 -19.95 1.74
CA ILE A 35 -3.78 -19.74 2.88
C ILE A 35 -5.23 -19.62 2.41
N THR A 36 -6.18 -19.79 3.35
CA THR A 36 -7.60 -19.62 3.05
C THR A 36 -7.95 -18.14 2.93
N GLU A 37 -9.07 -17.85 2.25
CA GLU A 37 -9.61 -16.48 2.14
C GLU A 37 -9.85 -15.84 3.52
N ALA A 38 -10.41 -16.59 4.47
CA ALA A 38 -10.64 -16.10 5.83
C ALA A 38 -9.33 -15.78 6.58
N GLU A 39 -8.31 -16.64 6.48
CA GLU A 39 -7.02 -16.38 7.11
C GLU A 39 -6.31 -15.19 6.46
N TRP A 40 -6.47 -15.01 5.14
CA TRP A 40 -5.92 -13.87 4.42
C TRP A 40 -6.61 -12.57 4.81
N GLU A 41 -7.95 -12.57 4.86
CA GLU A 41 -8.74 -11.41 5.27
C GLU A 41 -8.38 -10.96 6.70
N GLN A 42 -8.24 -11.91 7.63
CA GLN A 42 -7.86 -11.60 9.02
C GLN A 42 -6.48 -10.94 9.13
N GLN A 43 -5.51 -11.39 8.32
CA GLN A 43 -4.17 -10.81 8.31
C GLN A 43 -4.13 -9.45 7.59
N MET A 44 -4.90 -9.29 6.51
CA MET A 44 -4.93 -8.04 5.74
C MET A 44 -5.72 -6.94 6.43
N THR A 45 -6.84 -7.24 7.08
CA THR A 45 -7.75 -6.26 7.72
C THR A 45 -7.04 -5.19 8.55
N PRO A 46 -6.09 -5.51 9.47
CA PRO A 46 -5.39 -4.48 10.25
C PRO A 46 -4.47 -3.57 9.43
N LEU A 47 -4.09 -3.99 8.21
CA LEU A 47 -3.20 -3.26 7.30
C LEU A 47 -3.98 -2.39 6.29
N LEU A 48 -5.30 -2.52 6.24
CA LEU A 48 -6.16 -1.87 5.27
C LEU A 48 -6.83 -0.63 5.84
N SER A 49 -7.01 0.36 4.97
CA SER A 49 -7.92 1.47 5.24
C SER A 49 -9.37 0.95 5.26
N GLN A 50 -10.32 1.77 5.72
CA GLN A 50 -11.73 1.40 5.64
C GLN A 50 -12.18 1.15 4.18
N GLN A 51 -11.65 1.93 3.22
CA GLN A 51 -11.94 1.73 1.80
C GLN A 51 -11.21 0.49 1.26
N GLY A 52 -9.94 0.31 1.62
CA GLY A 52 -9.16 -0.88 1.26
C GLY A 52 -9.85 -2.16 1.72
N ALA A 53 -10.36 -2.21 2.95
CA ALA A 53 -11.11 -3.35 3.47
C ALA A 53 -12.29 -3.70 2.56
N VAL A 54 -13.07 -2.71 2.10
CA VAL A 54 -14.18 -2.92 1.17
C VAL A 54 -13.70 -3.40 -0.20
N ALA A 55 -12.58 -2.85 -0.70
CA ALA A 55 -12.02 -3.20 -2.00
C ALA A 55 -11.45 -4.63 -2.04
N PHE A 56 -10.89 -5.12 -0.94
CA PHE A 56 -10.17 -6.39 -0.87
C PHE A 56 -10.98 -7.58 -0.36
N VAL A 57 -12.18 -7.38 0.20
CA VAL A 57 -13.11 -8.47 0.58
C VAL A 57 -13.25 -9.57 -0.49
N PRO A 58 -13.36 -9.30 -1.81
CA PRO A 58 -13.53 -10.35 -2.81
C PRO A 58 -12.22 -11.04 -3.27
N THR A 59 -11.08 -10.80 -2.61
CA THR A 59 -9.78 -11.34 -3.05
C THR A 59 -9.68 -12.83 -2.71
N ILE A 60 -9.36 -13.65 -3.71
CA ILE A 60 -9.12 -15.08 -3.52
C ILE A 60 -7.60 -15.31 -3.57
N PRO A 61 -6.92 -15.60 -2.44
CA PRO A 61 -5.46 -15.65 -2.36
C PRO A 61 -4.84 -16.65 -3.35
N SER A 62 -5.50 -17.80 -3.55
CA SER A 62 -5.06 -18.83 -4.51
C SER A 62 -5.09 -18.39 -5.99
N LYS A 63 -5.66 -17.22 -6.31
CA LYS A 63 -5.66 -16.64 -7.65
C LYS A 63 -4.62 -15.53 -7.84
N LEU A 64 -3.92 -15.15 -6.77
CA LEU A 64 -2.85 -14.16 -6.85
C LEU A 64 -1.67 -14.75 -7.62
N THR A 65 -1.07 -13.92 -8.45
CA THR A 65 0.08 -14.28 -9.29
C THR A 65 1.41 -13.88 -8.65
N ALA A 66 1.41 -12.88 -7.76
CA ALA A 66 2.54 -12.57 -6.89
C ALA A 66 2.58 -13.51 -5.67
N HIS A 67 3.77 -14.04 -5.37
CA HIS A 67 4.02 -14.98 -4.27
C HIS A 67 5.15 -14.51 -3.34
N ALA A 68 5.95 -13.53 -3.74
CA ALA A 68 7.02 -12.98 -2.92
C ALA A 68 7.38 -11.54 -3.29
N VAL A 69 7.74 -10.72 -2.29
CA VAL A 69 8.43 -9.44 -2.50
C VAL A 69 9.91 -9.72 -2.80
N THR A 70 10.43 -9.16 -3.90
CA THR A 70 11.77 -9.46 -4.43
C THR A 70 12.81 -8.36 -4.19
N GLY A 71 12.39 -7.21 -3.67
CA GLY A 71 13.27 -6.07 -3.42
C GLY A 71 12.63 -4.99 -2.55
N THR A 72 13.37 -3.91 -2.32
CA THR A 72 12.89 -2.76 -1.54
C THR A 72 11.95 -1.91 -2.38
N GLY A 73 10.83 -1.48 -1.77
CA GLY A 73 9.91 -0.56 -2.42
C GLY A 73 10.51 0.82 -2.68
N THR A 74 9.92 1.56 -3.61
CA THR A 74 10.28 2.95 -3.92
C THR A 74 9.06 3.86 -3.77
N VAL A 75 9.22 4.98 -3.07
CA VAL A 75 8.15 5.99 -2.97
C VAL A 75 8.02 6.70 -4.32
N MET A 76 6.81 6.70 -4.88
CA MET A 76 6.51 7.37 -6.13
C MET A 76 6.49 8.90 -5.96
N PRO A 77 6.68 9.69 -7.04
CA PRO A 77 6.68 11.15 -6.95
C PRO A 77 5.40 11.74 -6.35
N ALA A 78 5.52 12.94 -5.79
CA ALA A 78 4.45 13.72 -5.16
C ALA A 78 3.79 13.09 -3.90
N PRO A 79 4.57 12.61 -2.91
CA PRO A 79 4.00 12.14 -1.65
C PRO A 79 3.45 13.30 -0.81
N THR A 80 2.24 13.16 -0.27
CA THR A 80 1.69 14.10 0.72
C THR A 80 1.86 13.52 2.12
N ALA A 81 1.65 14.35 3.14
CA ALA A 81 1.69 13.91 4.53
C ALA A 81 0.54 12.96 4.89
N TYR A 82 -0.45 12.73 4.02
CA TYR A 82 -1.60 11.87 4.29
C TYR A 82 -1.82 10.77 3.26
N ALA A 83 -1.20 10.87 2.09
CA ALA A 83 -1.31 9.91 1.01
C ALA A 83 0.00 9.80 0.23
N LEU A 84 0.43 8.59 -0.10
CA LEU A 84 1.52 8.34 -1.04
C LEU A 84 1.40 6.96 -1.68
N ILE A 85 2.16 6.73 -2.75
CA ILE A 85 2.24 5.43 -3.41
C ILE A 85 3.64 4.87 -3.23
N VAL A 86 3.72 3.59 -2.88
CA VAL A 86 4.97 2.82 -2.89
C VAL A 86 4.89 1.78 -4.00
N ARG A 87 5.87 1.77 -4.89
CA ARG A 87 6.06 0.69 -5.86
C ARG A 87 6.89 -0.41 -5.23
N VAL A 88 6.33 -1.62 -5.13
CA VAL A 88 6.97 -2.78 -4.53
C VAL A 88 7.24 -3.84 -5.60
N PRO A 89 8.51 -4.25 -5.80
CA PRO A 89 8.83 -5.32 -6.73
C PRO A 89 8.45 -6.69 -6.14
N THR A 90 7.78 -7.51 -6.96
CA THR A 90 7.43 -8.90 -6.63
C THR A 90 8.03 -9.87 -7.65
N ASP A 91 7.79 -11.17 -7.47
CA ASP A 91 8.17 -12.21 -8.42
C ASP A 91 7.26 -12.27 -9.66
N ASP A 92 6.13 -11.54 -9.66
CA ASP A 92 5.20 -11.38 -10.78
C ASP A 92 5.23 -9.95 -11.39
N GLY A 93 6.24 -9.16 -11.04
CA GLY A 93 6.38 -7.77 -11.47
C GLY A 93 6.11 -6.75 -10.36
N ASP A 94 6.02 -5.48 -10.73
CA ASP A 94 5.85 -4.39 -9.77
C ASP A 94 4.38 -4.20 -9.39
N TYR A 95 4.14 -3.85 -8.13
CA TYR A 95 2.83 -3.46 -7.61
C TYR A 95 2.88 -2.06 -7.02
N ASP A 96 1.92 -1.20 -7.37
CA ASP A 96 1.72 0.09 -6.72
C ASP A 96 0.77 -0.09 -5.54
N VAL A 97 1.25 0.27 -4.34
CA VAL A 97 0.49 0.26 -3.08
C VAL A 97 0.17 1.70 -2.71
N ALA A 98 -1.10 2.08 -2.83
CA ALA A 98 -1.58 3.37 -2.36
C ALA A 98 -1.80 3.30 -0.84
N LEU A 99 -1.11 4.16 -0.10
CA LEU A 99 -1.18 4.24 1.35
C LEU A 99 -1.83 5.55 1.79
N ILE A 100 -2.72 5.48 2.78
CA ILE A 100 -3.32 6.65 3.43
C ILE A 100 -3.17 6.59 4.94
N ARG A 101 -3.22 7.74 5.61
CA ARG A 101 -3.29 7.86 7.07
C ARG A 101 -4.14 9.04 7.51
N SER A 102 -4.78 8.93 8.67
CA SER A 102 -5.71 9.95 9.20
C SER A 102 -5.02 11.12 9.92
N SER A 103 -3.76 10.96 10.33
CA SER A 103 -2.94 11.99 10.96
C SER A 103 -1.45 11.72 10.72
N THR A 104 -0.59 12.68 11.02
CA THR A 104 0.88 12.53 10.86
C THR A 104 1.50 11.52 11.82
N THR A 105 0.76 11.10 12.86
CA THR A 105 1.19 10.09 13.85
C THR A 105 0.45 8.76 13.70
N ALA A 106 -0.59 8.70 12.86
CA ALA A 106 -1.31 7.48 12.56
C ALA A 106 -0.46 6.55 11.67
N PRO A 107 -0.66 5.23 11.78
CA PRO A 107 -0.03 4.28 10.86
C PRO A 107 -0.51 4.50 9.42
N TRP A 108 0.35 4.14 8.48
CA TRP A 108 -0.02 4.04 7.06
C TRP A 108 -0.82 2.77 6.83
N LEU A 109 -1.94 2.89 6.13
CA LEU A 109 -2.84 1.79 5.79
C LEU A 109 -3.01 1.73 4.27
N ALA A 110 -3.08 0.53 3.72
CA ALA A 110 -3.31 0.35 2.28
C ALA A 110 -4.76 0.64 1.90
N ASP A 111 -4.91 1.55 0.95
CA ASP A 111 -6.17 1.91 0.33
C ASP A 111 -6.39 1.09 -0.95
N GLU A 112 -5.31 0.88 -1.71
CA GLU A 112 -5.34 0.18 -2.99
C GLU A 112 -4.00 -0.53 -3.26
N ILE A 113 -4.05 -1.63 -4.03
CA ILE A 113 -2.93 -2.46 -4.46
C ILE A 113 -3.20 -2.82 -5.92
N GLN A 114 -2.35 -2.36 -6.83
CA GLN A 114 -2.53 -2.57 -8.26
C GLN A 114 -1.25 -3.14 -8.88
N ALA A 115 -1.38 -4.18 -9.69
CA ALA A 115 -0.27 -4.63 -10.54
C ALA A 115 0.05 -3.53 -11.56
N VAL A 116 1.33 -3.16 -11.67
CA VAL A 116 1.82 -2.23 -12.68
C VAL A 116 1.81 -2.97 -14.01
N ARG A 117 0.79 -2.70 -14.84
CA ARG A 117 0.80 -3.21 -16.22
C ARG A 117 1.63 -2.27 -17.07
N ASP A 118 2.77 -2.74 -17.56
CA ASP A 118 3.43 -2.11 -18.70
C ASP A 118 2.42 -2.07 -19.85
N LYS A 119 2.17 -0.86 -20.38
CA LYS A 119 1.34 -0.65 -21.56
C LYS A 119 2.08 -1.00 -22.84
#